data_AF-A0A397ETM9-F1
#
_entry.id   AF-A0A397ETM9-F1
#
_cell.length_a   1.000
_cell.length_b   1.000
_cell.length_c   1.000
_cell.angle_alpha   90.00
_cell.angle_beta   90.00
_cell.angle_gamma   90.00
#
_symmetry.space_group_name_H-M   'P 1'
#
loop_
_entity.id
_entity.type
_entity.pdbx_description
1 polymer ?
#
loop_
_entity_poly.entity_id
_entity_poly.type
_entity_poly.pdbx_seq_one_letter_code
_entity_poly.pdbx_strand_id
1 'polypeptide(L)'
;MEATSLDALEKDFQEVLTELVGDKSLERFRLEYEKLHRALKKSNMQEKKLIKKCRELNGEIVNNAAKVQTALKLSQEDQTTIASLKKEMEKAWKMVDASHEKEIRAKETINQLKDEITNLSRLVEQGAGLSVGQENAMKELVKVKEELSRNNDEHETNSRKDHARMQELHAKIAEMEEGKRVQALEVQALKDKLQLKATEQERENRRKERLDKEIKDVKVKLERKSVENIALSTDVGRATTQVQTLEKQLADAQG
;
A
#
# COMPACT_ATOMS: atom_id res chain seq x y z
N MET A 1 -95.93 60.19 -49.64
CA MET A 1 -96.49 60.66 -50.93
C MET A 1 -97.74 59.88 -51.37
N GLU A 2 -98.09 58.72 -50.80
CA GLU A 2 -99.33 57.99 -51.17
C GLU A 2 -100.62 58.48 -50.47
N ALA A 3 -100.54 59.08 -49.28
CA ALA A 3 -101.73 59.48 -48.51
C ALA A 3 -102.56 60.57 -49.22
N THR A 4 -101.88 61.53 -49.86
CA THR A 4 -102.51 62.64 -50.59
C THR A 4 -103.29 62.19 -51.83
N SER A 5 -102.96 61.02 -52.41
CA SER A 5 -103.68 60.48 -53.58
C SER A 5 -104.95 59.72 -53.18
N LEU A 6 -104.97 59.09 -52.00
CA LEU A 6 -106.12 58.32 -51.53
C LEU A 6 -107.17 59.23 -50.91
N ASP A 7 -106.75 60.26 -50.17
CA ASP A 7 -107.69 61.23 -49.57
C ASP A 7 -108.38 62.07 -50.64
N ALA A 8 -107.67 62.42 -51.73
CA ALA A 8 -108.27 63.03 -52.91
C ALA A 8 -109.28 62.08 -53.59
N LEU A 9 -108.91 60.80 -53.76
CA LEU A 9 -109.79 59.79 -54.35
C LEU A 9 -111.04 59.51 -53.48
N GLU A 10 -110.92 59.56 -52.16
CA GLU A 10 -112.05 59.41 -51.22
C GLU A 10 -113.00 60.60 -51.31
N LYS A 11 -112.45 61.82 -51.47
CA LYS A 11 -113.24 63.04 -51.67
C LYS A 11 -114.00 63.00 -52.99
N ASP A 12 -113.31 62.68 -54.09
CA ASP A 12 -113.93 62.55 -55.42
C ASP A 12 -115.02 61.45 -55.41
N PHE A 13 -114.77 60.35 -54.69
CA PHE A 13 -115.75 59.28 -54.52
C PHE A 13 -117.02 59.75 -53.77
N GLN A 14 -116.87 60.53 -52.71
CA GLN A 14 -117.99 61.09 -51.96
C GLN A 14 -118.78 62.13 -52.76
N GLU A 15 -118.10 62.95 -53.56
CA GLU A 15 -118.74 63.91 -54.47
C GLU A 15 -119.62 63.17 -55.49
N VAL A 16 -119.08 62.15 -56.17
CA VAL A 16 -119.83 61.33 -57.13
C VAL A 16 -121.02 60.61 -56.47
N LEU A 17 -120.85 60.07 -55.26
CA LEU A 17 -121.98 59.44 -54.54
C LEU A 17 -123.09 60.44 -54.21
N THR A 18 -122.73 61.68 -53.85
CA THR A 18 -123.69 62.73 -53.50
C THR A 18 -124.52 63.16 -54.71
N GLU A 19 -123.89 63.26 -55.89
CA GLU A 19 -124.58 63.53 -57.15
C GLU A 19 -125.55 62.41 -57.56
N LEU A 20 -125.20 61.15 -57.28
CA LEU A 20 -126.00 59.98 -57.63
C LEU A 20 -127.24 59.75 -56.75
N VAL A 21 -127.33 60.36 -55.55
CA VAL A 21 -128.46 60.17 -54.62
C VAL A 21 -129.77 60.79 -55.14
N GLY A 22 -129.69 61.78 -56.02
CA GLY A 22 -130.85 62.50 -56.57
C GLY A 22 -131.61 61.77 -57.69
N ASP A 23 -131.01 60.76 -58.32
CA ASP A 23 -131.58 60.07 -59.50
C ASP A 23 -131.83 58.58 -59.24
N LYS A 24 -133.11 58.20 -59.12
CA LYS A 24 -133.54 56.82 -58.88
C LYS A 24 -133.16 55.85 -60.01
N SER A 25 -132.93 56.34 -61.23
CA SER A 25 -132.52 55.50 -62.36
C SER A 25 -131.07 55.00 -62.23
N LEU A 26 -130.25 55.67 -61.40
CA LEU A 26 -128.82 55.39 -61.21
C LEU A 26 -128.52 54.58 -59.95
N GLU A 27 -129.53 54.14 -59.19
CA GLU A 27 -129.34 53.42 -57.91
C GLU A 27 -128.52 52.13 -58.06
N ARG A 28 -128.72 51.38 -59.16
CA ARG A 28 -127.91 50.16 -59.43
C ARG A 28 -126.44 50.50 -59.65
N PHE A 29 -126.15 51.59 -60.35
CA PHE A 29 -124.77 52.06 -60.58
C PHE A 29 -124.14 52.52 -59.27
N ARG A 30 -124.87 53.27 -58.43
CA ARG A 30 -124.44 53.69 -57.10
C ARG A 30 -124.00 52.50 -56.23
N LEU A 31 -124.81 51.43 -56.18
CA LEU A 31 -124.49 50.22 -55.41
C LEU A 31 -123.24 49.50 -55.93
N GLU A 32 -123.06 49.39 -57.26
CA GLU A 32 -121.86 48.78 -57.82
C GLU A 32 -120.61 49.65 -57.62
N TYR A 33 -120.74 50.98 -57.68
CA TYR A 33 -119.67 51.94 -57.40
C TYR A 33 -119.23 51.87 -55.93
N GLU A 34 -120.17 51.76 -54.98
CA GLU A 34 -119.86 51.50 -53.57
C GLU A 34 -119.16 50.16 -53.31
N LYS A 35 -119.54 49.10 -54.04
CA LYS A 35 -118.87 47.79 -53.94
C LYS A 35 -117.43 47.89 -54.44
N LEU A 36 -117.21 48.56 -55.57
CA LEU A 36 -115.88 48.78 -56.14
C LEU A 36 -114.99 49.57 -55.18
N HIS A 37 -115.49 50.66 -54.59
CA HIS A 37 -114.76 51.45 -53.62
C HIS A 37 -114.39 50.67 -52.36
N ARG A 38 -115.34 49.89 -51.81
CA ARG A 38 -115.05 48.98 -50.69
C ARG A 38 -113.96 47.97 -51.04
N ALA A 39 -113.99 47.40 -52.25
CA ALA A 39 -112.96 46.48 -52.72
C ALA A 39 -111.59 47.16 -52.87
N LEU A 40 -111.55 48.36 -53.45
CA LEU A 40 -110.32 49.16 -53.60
C LEU A 40 -109.71 49.53 -52.25
N LYS A 41 -110.52 50.02 -51.30
CA LYS A 41 -110.10 50.35 -49.94
C LYS A 41 -109.54 49.15 -49.19
N LYS A 42 -110.18 47.98 -49.34
CA LYS A 42 -109.68 46.72 -48.79
C LYS A 42 -108.35 46.30 -49.43
N SER A 43 -108.22 46.39 -50.75
CA SER A 43 -107.00 46.06 -51.49
C SER A 43 -105.83 46.94 -51.07
N ASN A 44 -106.02 48.27 -50.99
CA ASN A 44 -104.97 49.19 -50.56
C ASN A 44 -104.55 48.95 -49.09
N MET A 45 -105.50 48.62 -48.21
CA MET A 45 -105.17 48.26 -46.81
C MET A 45 -104.32 46.99 -46.75
N GLN A 46 -104.65 45.98 -47.57
CA GLN A 46 -103.87 44.74 -47.66
C GLN A 46 -102.49 44.99 -48.26
N GLU A 47 -102.38 45.81 -49.29
CA GLU A 47 -101.11 46.23 -49.91
C GLU A 47 -100.19 46.92 -48.90
N LYS A 48 -100.70 47.90 -48.13
CA LYS A 48 -99.92 48.56 -47.08
C LYS A 48 -99.41 47.57 -46.02
N LYS A 49 -100.24 46.60 -45.62
CA LYS A 49 -99.82 45.53 -44.70
C LYS A 49 -98.73 44.66 -45.33
N LEU A 50 -98.86 44.32 -46.60
CA LEU A 50 -97.87 43.52 -47.33
C LEU A 50 -96.54 44.25 -47.45
N ILE A 51 -96.53 45.53 -47.83
CA ILE A 51 -95.33 46.36 -47.90
C ILE A 51 -94.65 46.43 -46.53
N LYS A 52 -95.42 46.65 -45.46
CA LYS A 52 -94.88 46.65 -44.09
C LYS A 52 -94.23 45.30 -43.77
N LYS A 53 -94.90 44.18 -44.07
CA LYS A 53 -94.37 42.85 -43.82
C LYS A 53 -93.12 42.55 -44.64
N CYS A 54 -93.06 42.97 -45.91
CA CYS A 54 -91.87 42.85 -46.74
C CYS A 54 -90.68 43.63 -46.16
N ARG A 55 -90.91 44.86 -45.65
CA ARG A 55 -89.85 45.64 -44.99
C ARG A 55 -89.35 44.98 -43.71
N GLU A 56 -90.26 44.44 -42.90
CA GLU A 56 -89.91 43.69 -41.68
C GLU A 56 -89.06 42.45 -42.01
N LEU A 57 -89.53 41.60 -42.93
CA LEU A 57 -88.81 40.41 -43.36
C LEU A 57 -87.45 40.74 -43.97
N ASN A 58 -87.36 41.82 -44.76
CA ASN A 58 -86.08 42.26 -45.29
C ASN A 58 -85.11 42.70 -44.18
N GLY A 59 -85.62 43.39 -43.15
CA GLY A 59 -84.83 43.73 -41.96
C GLY A 59 -84.34 42.49 -41.21
N GLU A 60 -85.18 41.48 -41.05
CA GLU A 60 -84.82 40.20 -40.43
C GLU A 60 -83.76 39.46 -41.25
N ILE A 61 -83.88 39.43 -42.58
CA ILE A 61 -82.90 38.81 -43.48
C ILE A 61 -81.53 39.47 -43.31
N VAL A 62 -81.47 40.81 -43.33
CA VAL A 62 -80.21 41.55 -43.17
C VAL A 62 -79.60 41.29 -41.79
N ASN A 63 -80.41 41.29 -40.72
CA ASN A 63 -79.93 41.00 -39.37
C ASN A 63 -79.39 39.56 -39.25
N ASN A 64 -80.11 38.58 -39.77
CA ASN A 64 -79.66 37.19 -39.75
C ASN A 64 -78.41 36.99 -40.60
N ALA A 65 -78.28 37.66 -41.75
CA ALA A 65 -77.06 37.64 -42.54
C ALA A 65 -75.85 38.17 -41.75
N ALA A 66 -76.02 39.29 -41.03
CA ALA A 66 -74.96 39.84 -40.17
C ALA A 66 -74.57 38.88 -39.03
N LYS A 67 -75.55 38.21 -38.40
CA LYS A 67 -75.29 37.19 -37.38
C LYS A 67 -74.52 36.00 -37.94
N VAL A 68 -74.92 35.49 -39.11
CA VAL A 68 -74.23 34.38 -39.78
C VAL A 68 -72.80 34.77 -40.15
N GLN A 69 -72.59 35.98 -40.68
CA GLN A 69 -71.25 36.46 -41.01
C GLN A 69 -70.36 36.58 -39.78
N THR A 70 -70.90 37.04 -38.65
CA THR A 70 -70.18 37.11 -37.37
C THR A 70 -69.82 35.71 -36.85
N ALA A 71 -70.77 34.76 -36.87
CA ALA A 71 -70.53 33.39 -36.46
C ALA A 71 -69.47 32.70 -37.34
N LEU A 72 -69.48 32.96 -38.65
CA LEU A 72 -68.49 32.44 -39.58
C LEU A 72 -67.08 32.98 -39.25
N LYS A 73 -66.96 34.29 -38.97
CA LYS A 73 -65.68 34.90 -38.60
C LYS A 73 -65.13 34.32 -37.30
N LEU A 74 -65.96 34.21 -36.27
CA LEU A 74 -65.57 33.58 -35.00
C LEU A 74 -65.12 32.13 -35.22
N SER A 75 -65.84 31.37 -36.05
CA SER A 75 -65.45 30.00 -36.37
C SER A 75 -64.08 29.92 -37.06
N GLN A 76 -63.75 30.86 -37.96
CA GLN A 76 -62.43 30.92 -38.60
C GLN A 76 -61.30 31.26 -37.61
N GLU A 77 -61.56 32.18 -36.68
CA GLU A 77 -60.63 32.54 -35.60
C GLU A 77 -60.40 31.34 -34.65
N ASP A 78 -61.46 30.63 -34.30
CA ASP A 78 -61.38 29.40 -33.49
C ASP A 78 -60.58 28.31 -34.20
N GLN A 79 -60.80 28.08 -35.50
CA GLN A 79 -60.01 27.10 -36.26
C GLN A 79 -58.51 27.46 -36.27
N THR A 80 -58.19 28.75 -36.37
CA THR A 80 -56.80 29.23 -36.32
C THR A 80 -56.17 28.97 -34.95
N THR A 81 -56.93 29.24 -33.88
CA THR A 81 -56.50 28.99 -32.49
C THR A 81 -56.33 27.51 -32.21
N ILE A 82 -57.27 26.67 -32.65
CA ILE A 82 -57.18 25.20 -32.54
C ILE A 82 -55.91 24.70 -33.27
N ALA A 83 -55.60 25.23 -34.44
CA ALA A 83 -54.41 24.86 -35.18
C ALA A 83 -53.11 25.24 -34.42
N SER A 84 -53.05 26.42 -33.80
CA SER A 84 -51.88 26.81 -33.01
C SER A 84 -51.71 25.94 -31.76
N LEU A 85 -52.80 25.67 -31.04
CA LEU A 85 -52.79 24.82 -29.85
C LEU A 85 -52.38 23.38 -30.18
N LYS A 86 -52.85 22.82 -31.29
CA LYS A 86 -52.40 21.50 -31.77
C LYS A 86 -50.89 21.46 -32.00
N LYS A 87 -50.33 22.51 -32.61
CA LYS A 87 -48.89 22.62 -32.86
C LYS A 87 -48.10 22.74 -31.55
N GLU A 88 -48.62 23.48 -30.58
CA GLU A 88 -48.00 23.59 -29.25
C GLU A 88 -48.05 22.26 -28.48
N MET A 89 -49.18 21.55 -28.55
CA MET A 89 -49.32 20.22 -27.97
C MET A 89 -48.30 19.24 -28.57
N GLU A 90 -48.12 19.25 -29.89
CA GLU A 90 -47.15 18.39 -30.55
C GLU A 90 -45.70 18.73 -30.15
N LYS A 91 -45.38 20.02 -29.96
CA LYS A 91 -44.08 20.45 -29.43
C LYS A 91 -43.87 19.98 -27.99
N ALA A 92 -44.89 20.14 -27.13
CA ALA A 92 -44.83 19.68 -25.74
C ALA A 92 -44.65 18.17 -25.67
N TRP A 93 -45.34 17.42 -26.53
CA TRP A 93 -45.21 15.97 -26.61
C TRP A 93 -43.79 15.55 -27.01
N LYS A 94 -43.22 16.15 -28.07
CA LYS A 94 -41.81 15.93 -28.46
C LYS A 94 -40.82 16.29 -27.36
N MET A 95 -41.11 17.34 -26.57
CA MET A 95 -40.27 17.73 -25.44
C MET A 95 -40.30 16.70 -24.31
N VAL A 96 -41.48 16.15 -24.02
CA VAL A 96 -41.65 15.06 -23.04
C VAL A 96 -40.90 13.83 -23.49
N ASP A 97 -41.06 13.40 -24.74
CA ASP A 97 -40.35 12.24 -25.29
C ASP A 97 -38.82 12.42 -25.21
N ALA A 98 -38.31 13.58 -25.60
CA ALA A 98 -36.88 13.89 -25.51
C ALA A 98 -36.38 13.92 -24.06
N SER A 99 -37.19 14.41 -23.11
CA SER A 99 -36.85 14.38 -21.68
C SER A 99 -36.83 12.96 -21.14
N HIS A 100 -37.79 12.13 -21.55
CA HIS A 100 -37.87 10.74 -21.13
C HIS A 100 -36.69 9.91 -21.66
N GLU A 101 -36.29 10.13 -22.92
CA GLU A 101 -35.11 9.46 -23.48
C GLU A 101 -33.81 9.87 -22.75
N LYS A 102 -33.68 11.15 -22.38
CA LYS A 102 -32.57 11.61 -21.54
C LYS A 102 -32.58 10.96 -20.16
N GLU A 103 -33.76 10.82 -19.54
CA GLU A 103 -33.92 10.14 -18.25
C GLU A 103 -33.50 8.67 -18.33
N ILE A 104 -33.90 7.95 -19.38
CA ILE A 104 -33.49 6.55 -19.61
C ILE A 104 -31.97 6.44 -19.69
N ARG A 105 -31.33 7.26 -20.53
CA ARG A 105 -29.85 7.25 -20.67
C ARG A 105 -29.15 7.57 -19.34
N ALA A 106 -29.66 8.55 -18.59
CA ALA A 106 -29.11 8.88 -17.28
C ALA A 106 -29.24 7.70 -16.29
N LYS A 107 -30.38 6.99 -16.29
CA LYS A 107 -30.57 5.78 -15.47
C LYS A 107 -29.61 4.66 -15.87
N GLU A 108 -29.38 4.45 -17.16
CA GLU A 108 -28.41 3.46 -17.67
C GLU A 108 -26.99 3.82 -17.20
N THR A 109 -26.57 5.08 -17.32
CA THR A 109 -25.26 5.54 -16.81
C THR A 109 -25.14 5.36 -15.30
N ILE A 110 -26.20 5.68 -14.53
CA ILE A 110 -26.20 5.46 -13.08
C ILE A 110 -26.02 3.98 -12.75
N ASN A 111 -26.68 3.07 -13.48
CA ASN A 111 -26.54 1.64 -13.25
C ASN A 111 -25.12 1.15 -13.59
N GLN A 112 -24.55 1.59 -14.72
CA GLN A 112 -23.16 1.28 -15.07
C GLN A 112 -22.18 1.73 -13.99
N LEU A 113 -22.32 2.96 -13.49
CA LEU A 113 -21.47 3.48 -12.42
C LEU A 113 -21.65 2.71 -11.11
N LYS A 114 -22.86 2.25 -10.78
CA LYS A 114 -23.09 1.39 -9.61
C LYS A 114 -22.40 0.03 -9.75
N ASP A 115 -22.44 -0.57 -10.93
CA ASP A 115 -21.76 -1.83 -11.21
C ASP A 115 -20.24 -1.65 -11.11
N GLU A 116 -19.70 -0.54 -11.64
CA GLU A 116 -18.29 -0.19 -11.50
C GLU A 116 -17.87 0.02 -10.03
N ILE A 117 -18.66 0.76 -9.25
CA ILE A 117 -18.43 0.94 -7.81
C ILE A 117 -18.41 -0.41 -7.10
N THR A 118 -19.34 -1.30 -7.43
CA THR A 118 -19.40 -2.64 -6.83
C THR A 118 -18.17 -3.46 -7.18
N ASN A 119 -17.73 -3.42 -8.44
CA ASN A 119 -16.53 -4.14 -8.88
C ASN A 119 -15.24 -3.57 -8.25
N LEU A 120 -15.12 -2.24 -8.18
CA LEU A 120 -14.01 -1.57 -7.52
C LEU A 120 -13.98 -1.85 -6.02
N SER A 121 -15.14 -1.84 -5.35
CA SER A 121 -15.24 -2.18 -3.93
C SER A 121 -14.76 -3.61 -3.67
N ARG A 122 -15.16 -4.56 -4.52
CA ARG A 122 -14.67 -5.95 -4.47
C ARG A 122 -13.15 -6.03 -4.70
N LEU A 123 -12.62 -5.27 -5.66
CA LEU A 123 -11.17 -5.21 -5.92
C LEU A 123 -10.39 -4.64 -4.74
N VAL A 124 -10.91 -3.59 -4.09
CA VAL A 124 -10.31 -3.01 -2.89
C VAL A 124 -10.33 -4.01 -1.74
N GLU A 125 -11.44 -4.73 -1.54
CA GLU A 125 -11.56 -5.74 -0.51
C GLU A 125 -10.60 -6.93 -0.76
N GLN A 126 -10.45 -7.35 -2.02
CA GLN A 126 -9.44 -8.34 -2.41
C GLN A 126 -7.99 -7.82 -2.26
N GLY A 127 -7.76 -6.54 -2.56
CA GLY A 127 -6.48 -5.86 -2.34
C GLY A 127 -6.11 -5.74 -0.86
N ALA A 128 -7.10 -5.48 0.01
CA ALA A 128 -6.93 -5.50 1.45
C ALA A 128 -6.65 -6.92 1.98
N GLY A 129 -7.22 -7.96 1.35
CA GLY A 129 -6.93 -9.36 1.67
C GLY A 129 -5.46 -9.77 1.42
N LEU A 130 -4.79 -9.17 0.43
CA LEU A 130 -3.34 -9.35 0.18
C LEU A 130 -2.48 -8.78 1.33
N SER A 131 -2.97 -7.75 2.03
CA SER A 131 -2.27 -7.15 3.18
C SER A 131 -2.11 -8.13 4.34
N VAL A 132 -3.06 -9.03 4.57
CA VAL A 132 -3.00 -10.00 5.70
C VAL A 132 -1.90 -11.04 5.46
N GLY A 133 -1.74 -11.49 4.22
CA GLY A 133 -0.63 -12.39 3.83
C GLY A 133 0.73 -11.70 3.94
N GLN A 134 0.81 -10.43 3.53
CA GLN A 134 2.01 -9.61 3.67
C GLN A 134 2.35 -9.31 5.14
N GLU A 135 1.36 -9.10 6.00
CA GLU A 135 1.56 -8.86 7.43
C GLU A 135 2.10 -10.09 8.15
N ASN A 136 1.61 -11.29 7.81
CA ASN A 136 2.14 -12.55 8.35
C ASN A 136 3.58 -12.80 7.88
N ALA A 137 3.88 -12.57 6.60
CA ALA A 137 5.25 -12.68 6.07
C ALA A 137 6.19 -11.65 6.74
N MET A 138 5.70 -10.44 6.99
CA MET A 138 6.47 -9.39 7.70
C MET A 138 6.74 -9.78 9.16
N LYS A 139 5.76 -10.36 9.87
CA LYS A 139 5.95 -10.85 11.25
C LYS A 139 7.01 -11.97 11.31
N GLU A 140 6.99 -12.91 10.38
CA GLU A 140 8.02 -13.96 10.31
C GLU A 140 9.40 -13.39 9.96
N LEU A 141 9.48 -12.44 9.01
CA LEU A 141 10.75 -11.75 8.71
C LEU A 141 11.30 -10.98 9.91
N VAL A 142 10.44 -10.34 10.71
CA VAL A 142 10.86 -9.65 11.94
C VAL A 142 11.42 -10.64 12.97
N LYS A 143 10.76 -11.78 13.19
CA LYS A 143 11.30 -12.83 14.08
C LYS A 143 12.67 -13.33 13.62
N VAL A 144 12.80 -13.66 12.33
CA VAL A 144 14.07 -14.13 11.75
C VAL A 144 15.16 -13.07 11.92
N LYS A 145 14.83 -11.79 11.72
CA LYS A 145 15.76 -10.68 11.94
C LYS A 145 16.19 -10.60 13.41
N GLU A 146 15.27 -10.74 14.36
CA GLU A 146 15.58 -10.70 15.81
C GLU A 146 16.47 -11.88 16.22
N GLU A 147 16.17 -13.09 15.74
CA GLU A 147 16.99 -14.28 15.98
C GLU A 147 18.41 -14.14 15.40
N LEU A 148 18.53 -13.65 14.17
CA LEU A 148 19.83 -13.39 13.54
C LEU A 148 20.64 -12.33 14.30
N SER A 149 19.98 -11.26 14.77
CA SER A 149 20.64 -10.23 15.56
C SER A 149 21.19 -10.80 16.86
N ARG A 150 20.39 -11.60 17.56
CA ARG A 150 20.81 -12.24 18.81
C ARG A 150 21.97 -13.22 18.60
N ASN A 151 21.91 -14.04 17.55
CA ASN A 151 23.01 -14.95 17.21
C ASN A 151 24.29 -14.18 16.88
N ASN A 152 24.18 -13.04 16.19
CA ASN A 152 25.33 -12.21 15.86
C ASN A 152 25.98 -11.63 17.13
N ASP A 153 25.18 -11.14 18.09
CA ASP A 153 25.66 -10.63 19.38
C ASP A 153 26.35 -11.74 20.22
N GLU A 154 25.79 -12.95 20.21
CA GLU A 154 26.38 -14.12 20.87
C GLU A 154 27.71 -14.53 20.21
N HIS A 155 27.79 -14.55 18.88
CA HIS A 155 29.01 -14.82 18.14
C HIS A 155 30.09 -13.76 18.39
N GLU A 156 29.73 -12.48 18.44
CA GLU A 156 30.67 -11.41 18.74
C GLU A 156 31.21 -11.53 20.17
N THR A 157 30.33 -11.86 21.13
CA THR A 157 30.73 -12.10 22.52
C THR A 157 31.69 -13.28 22.64
N ASN A 158 31.42 -14.38 21.93
CA ASN A 158 32.30 -15.55 21.92
C ASN A 158 33.64 -15.24 21.26
N SER A 159 33.64 -14.53 20.14
CA SER A 159 34.87 -14.10 19.46
C SER A 159 35.76 -13.25 20.38
N ARG A 160 35.18 -12.33 21.16
CA ARG A 160 35.93 -11.56 22.17
C ARG A 160 36.53 -12.45 23.26
N LYS A 161 35.79 -13.44 23.76
CA LYS A 161 36.29 -14.40 24.77
C LYS A 161 37.44 -15.24 24.23
N ASP A 162 37.29 -15.77 23.03
CA ASP A 162 38.33 -16.56 22.38
C ASP A 162 39.58 -15.74 22.10
N HIS A 163 39.42 -14.48 21.69
CA HIS A 163 40.54 -13.56 21.50
C HIS A 163 41.28 -13.29 22.83
N ALA A 164 40.56 -13.03 23.92
CA ALA A 164 41.18 -12.85 25.24
C ALA A 164 41.92 -14.12 25.71
N ARG A 165 41.31 -15.30 25.52
CA ARG A 165 41.95 -16.59 25.83
C ARG A 165 43.19 -16.83 24.99
N MET A 166 43.16 -16.44 23.72
CA MET A 166 44.32 -16.54 22.82
C MET A 166 45.47 -15.64 23.31
N GLN A 167 45.18 -14.41 23.75
CA GLN A 167 46.20 -13.53 24.32
C GLN A 167 46.81 -14.11 25.61
N GLU A 168 45.99 -14.68 26.49
CA GLU A 168 46.46 -15.33 27.73
C GLU A 168 47.37 -16.53 27.41
N LEU A 169 46.98 -17.38 26.44
CA LEU A 169 47.79 -18.51 26.02
C LEU A 169 49.12 -18.06 25.40
N HIS A 170 49.14 -17.01 24.57
CA HIS A 170 50.38 -16.45 24.03
C HIS A 170 51.30 -15.94 25.14
N ALA A 171 50.76 -15.24 26.15
CA ALA A 171 51.55 -14.77 27.30
C ALA A 171 52.17 -15.94 28.07
N LYS A 172 51.39 -17.02 28.28
CA LYS A 172 51.87 -18.23 28.96
C LYS A 172 52.93 -18.99 28.17
N ILE A 173 52.80 -19.03 26.83
CA ILE A 173 53.83 -19.61 25.96
C ILE A 173 55.14 -18.83 26.08
N ALA A 174 55.08 -17.48 26.02
CA ALA A 174 56.26 -16.64 26.16
C ALA A 174 56.95 -16.82 27.53
N GLU A 175 56.17 -16.93 28.61
CA GLU A 175 56.70 -17.22 29.95
C GLU A 175 57.40 -18.59 30.02
N MET A 176 56.78 -19.64 29.45
CA MET A 176 57.37 -20.97 29.41
C MET A 176 58.64 -21.03 28.54
N GLU A 177 58.68 -20.31 27.42
CA GLU A 177 59.86 -20.22 26.56
C GLU A 177 61.03 -19.55 27.26
N GLU A 178 60.78 -18.45 27.98
CA GLU A 178 61.80 -17.78 28.79
C GLU A 178 62.27 -18.66 29.95
N GLY A 179 61.35 -19.34 30.64
CA GLY A 179 61.69 -20.31 31.68
C GLY A 179 62.57 -21.45 31.15
N LYS A 180 62.24 -22.00 29.98
CA LYS A 180 63.04 -23.03 29.31
C LYS A 180 64.44 -22.50 28.94
N ARG A 181 64.54 -21.25 28.48
CA ARG A 181 65.82 -20.60 28.16
C ARG A 181 66.71 -20.49 29.40
N VAL A 182 66.15 -20.05 30.53
CA VAL A 182 66.86 -19.96 31.82
C VAL A 182 67.34 -21.34 32.28
N GLN A 183 66.46 -22.34 32.27
CA GLN A 183 66.83 -23.72 32.63
C GLN A 183 67.91 -24.30 31.72
N ALA A 184 67.89 -24.00 30.42
CA ALA A 184 68.93 -24.44 29.50
C ALA A 184 70.31 -23.83 29.83
N LEU A 185 70.35 -22.56 30.24
CA LEU A 185 71.57 -21.91 30.72
C LEU A 185 72.08 -22.52 32.02
N GLU A 186 71.19 -22.83 32.97
CA GLU A 186 71.55 -23.51 34.22
C GLU A 186 72.11 -24.92 33.96
N VAL A 187 71.48 -25.69 33.08
CA VAL A 187 71.98 -27.01 32.66
C VAL A 187 73.37 -26.90 32.05
N GLN A 188 73.62 -25.90 31.20
CA GLN A 188 74.94 -25.68 30.61
C GLN A 188 75.97 -25.33 31.69
N ALA A 189 75.65 -24.42 32.62
CA ALA A 189 76.54 -24.06 33.72
C ALA A 189 76.86 -25.26 34.64
N LEU A 190 75.89 -26.15 34.89
CA LEU A 190 76.12 -27.38 35.65
C LEU A 190 77.00 -28.37 34.88
N LYS A 191 76.84 -28.51 33.57
CA LYS A 191 77.72 -29.33 32.73
C LYS A 191 79.17 -28.84 32.78
N ASP A 192 79.37 -27.52 32.68
CA ASP A 192 80.71 -26.93 32.74
C ASP A 192 81.38 -27.17 34.12
N LYS A 193 80.61 -27.02 35.21
CA LYS A 193 81.07 -27.37 36.57
C LYS A 193 81.42 -28.85 36.71
N LEU A 194 80.59 -29.74 36.16
CA LEU A 194 80.81 -31.19 36.20
C LEU A 194 82.10 -31.55 35.44
N GLN A 195 82.32 -30.96 34.26
CA GLN A 195 83.53 -31.16 33.47
C GLN A 195 84.77 -30.69 34.24
N LEU A 196 84.71 -29.51 34.88
CA LEU A 196 85.81 -29.00 35.70
C LEU A 196 86.12 -29.98 36.85
N LYS A 197 85.11 -30.45 37.58
CA LYS A 197 85.26 -31.46 38.64
C LYS A 197 85.84 -32.78 38.13
N ALA A 198 85.43 -33.25 36.94
CA ALA A 198 86.00 -34.44 36.34
C ALA A 198 87.49 -34.27 36.03
N THR A 199 87.91 -33.11 35.50
CA THR A 199 89.34 -32.83 35.25
C THR A 199 90.16 -32.71 36.54
N GLU A 200 89.59 -32.13 37.60
CA GLU A 200 90.22 -32.10 38.94
C GLU A 200 90.39 -33.52 39.49
N GLN A 201 89.34 -34.35 39.42
CA GLN A 201 89.39 -35.74 39.87
C GLN A 201 90.45 -36.54 39.11
N GLU A 202 90.58 -36.36 37.79
CA GLU A 202 91.60 -37.04 37.00
C GLU A 202 93.02 -36.60 37.38
N ARG A 203 93.23 -35.31 37.68
CA ARG A 203 94.52 -34.80 38.20
C ARG A 203 94.87 -35.41 39.55
N GLU A 204 93.91 -35.46 40.48
CA GLU A 204 94.11 -36.07 41.80
C GLU A 204 94.34 -37.58 41.70
N ASN A 205 93.64 -38.29 40.81
CA ASN A 205 93.89 -39.71 40.56
C ASN A 205 95.32 -39.94 40.04
N ARG A 206 95.80 -39.15 39.07
CA ARG A 206 97.19 -39.24 38.57
C ARG A 206 98.21 -38.93 39.67
N ARG A 207 97.91 -37.99 40.57
CA ARG A 207 98.76 -37.67 41.72
C ARG A 207 98.81 -38.83 42.71
N LYS A 208 97.65 -39.42 43.01
CA LYS A 208 97.53 -40.61 43.86
C LYS A 208 98.33 -41.78 43.28
N GLU A 209 98.18 -42.09 41.99
CA GLU A 209 98.94 -43.16 41.34
C GLU A 209 100.46 -42.96 41.40
N ARG A 210 100.95 -41.70 41.29
CA ARG A 210 102.38 -41.38 41.46
C ARG A 210 102.84 -41.64 42.89
N LEU A 211 102.09 -41.14 43.87
CA LEU A 211 102.40 -41.34 45.29
C LEU A 211 102.34 -42.83 45.68
N ASP A 212 101.38 -43.59 45.16
CA ASP A 212 101.26 -45.03 45.39
C ASP A 212 102.49 -45.79 44.83
N LYS A 213 103.01 -45.38 43.66
CA LYS A 213 104.27 -45.92 43.12
C LYS A 213 105.48 -45.55 43.99
N GLU A 214 105.60 -44.29 44.42
CA GLU A 214 106.68 -43.86 45.30
C GLU A 214 106.66 -44.61 46.65
N ILE A 215 105.47 -44.77 47.25
CA ILE A 215 105.29 -45.56 48.48
C ILE A 215 105.73 -47.01 48.27
N LYS A 216 105.36 -47.62 47.13
CA LYS A 216 105.77 -48.99 46.80
C LYS A 216 107.29 -49.11 46.66
N ASP A 217 107.93 -48.16 45.97
CA ASP A 217 109.38 -48.13 45.80
C ASP A 217 110.11 -47.93 47.14
N VAL A 218 109.61 -47.05 48.01
CA VAL A 218 110.15 -46.85 49.36
C VAL A 218 109.99 -48.11 50.21
N LYS A 219 108.84 -48.79 50.14
CA LYS A 219 108.62 -50.08 50.84
C LYS A 219 109.62 -51.15 50.38
N VAL A 220 109.82 -51.31 49.08
CA VAL A 220 110.81 -52.27 48.54
C VAL A 220 112.23 -51.92 48.97
N LYS A 221 112.59 -50.62 48.98
CA LYS A 221 113.89 -50.16 49.50
C LYS A 221 114.04 -50.45 51.00
N LEU A 222 112.98 -50.23 51.78
CA LEU A 222 112.95 -50.50 53.22
C LEU A 222 113.10 -52.00 53.51
N GLU A 223 112.38 -52.86 52.78
CA GLU A 223 112.52 -54.32 52.85
C GLU A 223 113.95 -54.77 52.52
N ARG A 224 114.55 -54.25 51.44
CA ARG A 224 115.96 -54.51 51.11
C ARG A 224 116.90 -54.09 52.24
N LYS A 225 116.71 -52.89 52.80
CA LYS A 225 117.51 -52.41 53.93
C LYS A 225 117.31 -53.24 55.19
N SER A 226 116.10 -53.74 55.43
CA SER A 226 115.80 -54.66 56.53
C SER A 226 116.53 -55.99 56.36
N VAL A 227 116.51 -56.58 55.17
CA VAL A 227 117.26 -57.81 54.86
C VAL A 227 118.76 -57.60 54.99
N GLU A 228 119.31 -56.49 54.48
CA GLU A 228 120.70 -56.10 54.70
C GLU A 228 121.02 -55.97 56.19
N ASN A 229 120.14 -55.37 56.98
CA ASN A 229 120.33 -55.18 58.42
C ASN A 229 120.30 -56.52 59.17
N ILE A 230 119.40 -57.43 58.82
CA ILE A 230 119.36 -58.80 59.37
C ILE A 230 120.64 -59.55 59.01
N ALA A 231 121.10 -59.46 57.76
CA ALA A 231 122.35 -60.08 57.32
C ALA A 231 123.56 -59.52 58.09
N LEU A 232 123.69 -58.20 58.20
CA LEU A 232 124.72 -57.53 59.00
C LEU A 232 124.64 -57.92 60.48
N SER A 233 123.44 -58.00 61.06
CA SER A 233 123.24 -58.44 62.44
C SER A 233 123.66 -59.90 62.64
N THR A 234 123.45 -60.76 61.63
CA THR A 234 123.86 -62.17 61.65
C THR A 234 125.38 -62.29 61.54
N ASP A 235 126.00 -61.52 60.66
CA ASP A 235 127.46 -61.44 60.51
C ASP A 235 128.12 -60.90 61.78
N VAL A 236 127.54 -59.86 62.39
CA VAL A 236 127.97 -59.37 63.71
C VAL A 236 127.85 -60.48 64.74
N GLY A 237 126.70 -61.16 64.85
CA GLY A 237 126.52 -62.28 65.78
C GLY A 237 127.53 -63.42 65.57
N ARG A 238 127.85 -63.73 64.31
CA ARG A 238 128.88 -64.73 63.98
C ARG A 238 130.28 -64.25 64.40
N ALA A 239 130.61 -62.99 64.15
CA ALA A 239 131.86 -62.37 64.60
C ALA A 239 131.95 -62.35 66.13
N THR A 240 130.88 -62.03 66.87
CA THR A 240 130.87 -62.08 68.34
C THR A 240 131.10 -63.50 68.86
N THR A 241 130.48 -64.51 68.22
CA THR A 241 130.66 -65.91 68.61
C THR A 241 132.10 -66.37 68.34
N GLN A 242 132.69 -65.93 67.23
CA GLN A 242 134.07 -66.23 66.87
C GLN A 242 135.05 -65.55 67.83
N VAL A 243 134.78 -64.31 68.24
CA VAL A 243 135.51 -63.60 69.30
C VAL A 243 135.39 -64.35 70.63
N GLN A 244 134.19 -64.73 71.07
CA GLN A 244 134.00 -65.51 72.30
C GLN A 244 134.70 -66.86 72.28
N THR A 245 134.75 -67.54 71.12
CA THR A 245 135.45 -68.81 70.97
C THR A 245 136.96 -68.63 71.06
N LEU A 246 137.50 -67.58 70.42
CA LEU A 246 138.90 -67.21 70.51
C LEU A 246 139.29 -66.76 71.92
N GLU A 247 138.44 -66.00 72.61
CA GLU A 247 138.62 -65.61 74.01
C GLU A 247 138.64 -66.84 74.93
N LYS A 248 137.75 -67.81 74.71
CA LYS A 248 137.74 -69.07 75.47
C LYS A 248 138.99 -69.93 75.20
N GLN A 249 139.43 -70.01 73.94
CA GLN A 249 140.67 -70.70 73.58
C GLN A 249 141.92 -70.00 74.13
N LEU A 250 141.89 -68.68 74.30
CA LEU A 250 142.95 -67.92 74.97
C LEU A 250 142.98 -68.17 76.47
N ALA A 251 141.79 -68.24 77.11
CA ALA A 251 141.66 -68.55 78.53
C ALA A 251 142.15 -69.97 78.85
N ASP A 252 141.78 -70.96 78.03
CA ASP A 252 142.21 -72.36 78.20
C ASP A 252 143.71 -72.58 77.87
N ALA A 253 144.37 -71.62 77.21
CA ALA A 253 145.80 -71.70 76.84
C ALA A 253 146.74 -70.96 77.82
N GLN A 254 146.23 -70.32 78.89
CA GLN A 254 147.03 -69.47 79.78
C GLN A 254 146.97 -69.79 81.29
N GLY A 255 146.42 -70.92 81.75
CA GLY A 255 146.58 -71.31 83.17
C GLY A 255 145.80 -72.52 83.63
#